data_AF-A0AAD9H375-F1
#
_entry.id   AF-A0AAD9H375-F1
#
_cell.length_a   1.000
_cell.length_b   1.000
_cell.length_c   1.000
_cell.angle_alpha   90.00
_cell.angle_beta   90.00
_cell.angle_gamma   90.00
#
_symmetry.space_group_name_H-M   'P 1'
#
loop_
_entity.id
_entity.type
_entity.pdbx_description
1 polymer ?
#
loop_
_entity_poly.entity_id
_entity_poly.type
_entity_poly.pdbx_seq_one_letter_code
_entity_poly.pdbx_strand_id
1 'polypeptide(L)'
;MYASQVFAVLLLVLTRRLGVLETRQIGGLGCNLARLKIVSAISSAKGAVGDIQDPAVKDAASAGLSQANDGIGNIASALLSGQKAAADDRNTVEAGLTAAGTALQGGDQNDAAVVKAGGFLEKAVSAGQDVVSKCK
;
A
#
# COMPACT_ATOMS: atom_id res chain seq x y z
N MET A 1 -60.59 -12.00 4.26
CA MET A 1 -61.16 -10.68 4.59
C MET A 1 -60.13 -9.91 5.42
N TYR A 2 -60.10 -8.58 5.27
CA TYR A 2 -59.10 -7.58 5.69
C TYR A 2 -57.88 -7.43 4.79
N ALA A 3 -57.46 -6.26 4.31
CA ALA A 3 -58.10 -4.95 4.08
C ALA A 3 -57.13 -4.16 3.17
N SER A 4 -57.67 -3.27 2.34
CA SER A 4 -57.00 -2.41 1.35
C SER A 4 -55.92 -1.45 1.91
N GLN A 5 -55.21 -0.85 0.94
CA GLN A 5 -54.73 0.54 0.80
C GLN A 5 -53.19 0.63 0.69
N VAL A 6 -52.49 1.48 -0.07
CA VAL A 6 -52.71 2.49 -1.15
C VAL A 6 -51.31 2.88 -1.66
N PHE A 7 -51.21 3.30 -2.93
CA PHE A 7 -50.14 4.03 -3.63
C PHE A 7 -49.12 4.83 -2.78
N ALA A 8 -47.84 4.84 -3.19
CA ALA A 8 -47.06 6.09 -3.30
C ALA A 8 -45.70 5.94 -4.03
N VAL A 9 -45.65 6.57 -5.22
CA VAL A 9 -44.58 7.44 -5.76
C VAL A 9 -43.15 6.88 -5.89
N LEU A 10 -42.83 6.50 -7.14
CA LEU A 10 -41.48 6.40 -7.68
C LEU A 10 -40.85 7.80 -7.78
N LEU A 11 -40.00 8.17 -6.81
CA LEU A 11 -39.19 9.38 -6.87
C LEU A 11 -37.83 9.06 -7.52
N LEU A 12 -37.73 9.29 -8.82
CA LEU A 12 -36.49 9.11 -9.58
C LEU A 12 -35.60 10.33 -9.37
N VAL A 13 -34.81 10.32 -8.29
CA VAL A 13 -33.84 11.37 -7.99
C VAL A 13 -32.64 11.22 -8.93
N LEU A 14 -32.64 11.96 -10.04
CA LEU A 14 -31.46 12.20 -10.87
C LEU A 14 -30.52 13.16 -10.12
N THR A 15 -29.78 12.65 -9.13
CA THR A 15 -28.60 13.36 -8.61
C THR A 15 -27.53 13.33 -9.68
N ARG A 16 -27.42 14.40 -10.47
CA ARG A 16 -26.17 14.70 -11.17
C ARG A 16 -25.11 14.86 -10.09
N ARG A 17 -24.23 13.87 -9.92
CA ARG A 17 -22.97 14.09 -9.21
C ARG A 17 -22.23 15.14 -10.02
N LEU A 18 -22.31 16.41 -9.59
CA LEU A 18 -21.21 17.34 -9.84
C LEU A 18 -19.99 16.59 -9.32
N GLY A 19 -19.17 16.10 -10.24
CA GLY A 19 -17.85 15.59 -9.91
C GLY A 19 -17.16 16.73 -9.21
N VAL A 20 -17.14 16.69 -7.88
CA VAL A 20 -16.14 17.39 -7.10
C VAL A 20 -14.84 17.05 -7.82
N LEU A 21 -14.16 18.07 -8.33
CA LEU A 21 -12.78 17.93 -8.75
C LEU A 21 -12.03 17.53 -7.48
N GLU A 22 -12.08 16.23 -7.12
CA GLU A 22 -11.20 15.66 -6.11
C GLU A 22 -9.81 16.03 -6.60
N THR A 23 -9.12 16.81 -5.78
CA THR A 23 -7.74 17.21 -6.05
C THR A 23 -7.01 15.93 -6.40
N ARG A 24 -6.40 15.86 -7.59
CA ARG A 24 -5.69 14.64 -8.01
C ARG A 24 -4.80 14.24 -6.85
N GLN A 25 -4.88 12.99 -6.39
CA GLN A 25 -4.03 12.49 -5.30
C GLN A 25 -2.53 12.51 -5.65
N ILE A 26 -2.14 13.03 -6.81
CA ILE A 26 -0.80 13.54 -7.08
C ILE A 26 -0.59 14.75 -6.15
N GLY A 27 -0.28 14.48 -4.88
CA GLY A 27 -0.11 15.49 -3.86
C GLY A 27 1.08 16.41 -4.16
N GLY A 28 1.30 17.40 -3.29
CA GLY A 28 2.43 18.32 -3.39
C GLY A 28 3.79 17.61 -3.35
N LEU A 29 4.88 18.36 -3.53
CA LEU A 29 6.26 17.83 -3.59
C LEU A 29 6.60 16.86 -2.44
N GLY A 30 6.13 17.14 -1.21
CA GLY A 30 6.34 16.27 -0.05
C GLY A 30 5.66 14.89 -0.18
N CYS A 31 4.48 14.83 -0.80
CA CYS A 31 3.78 13.57 -1.06
C CYS A 31 4.52 12.73 -2.10
N ASN A 32 4.94 13.34 -3.21
CA ASN A 32 5.65 12.62 -4.26
C ASN A 32 7.03 12.15 -3.79
N LEU A 33 7.71 12.94 -2.95
CA LEU A 33 8.95 12.53 -2.31
C LEU A 33 8.73 11.33 -1.37
N ALA A 34 7.67 11.34 -0.56
CA ALA A 34 7.33 10.20 0.31
C ALA A 34 7.06 8.92 -0.50
N ARG A 35 6.32 9.04 -1.61
CA ARG A 35 6.07 7.94 -2.55
C ARG A 35 7.35 7.40 -3.19
N LEU A 36 8.28 8.27 -3.57
CA LEU A 36 9.57 7.84 -4.10
C LEU A 36 10.42 7.14 -3.03
N LYS A 37 10.40 7.65 -1.80
CA LYS A 37 11.14 7.06 -0.67
C LYS A 37 10.68 5.64 -0.36
N ILE A 38 9.36 5.37 -0.33
CA ILE A 38 8.86 4.01 -0.07
C ILE A 38 9.31 3.04 -1.16
N VAL A 39 9.20 3.40 -2.45
CA VAL A 39 9.65 2.55 -3.56
C VAL A 39 11.15 2.29 -3.49
N SER A 40 11.95 3.32 -3.20
CA SER A 40 13.41 3.20 -3.05
C SER A 40 13.80 2.31 -1.87
N ALA A 41 13.11 2.44 -0.73
CA ALA A 41 13.35 1.64 0.46
C ALA A 41 12.97 0.18 0.24
N ILE A 42 11.84 -0.11 -0.41
CA ILE A 42 11.42 -1.48 -0.75
C ILE A 42 12.41 -2.12 -1.73
N SER A 43 12.88 -1.38 -2.74
CA SER A 43 13.91 -1.88 -3.66
C SER A 43 15.21 -2.23 -2.91
N SER A 44 15.64 -1.36 -1.99
CA SER A 44 16.82 -1.61 -1.15
C SER A 44 16.63 -2.82 -0.23
N ALA A 45 15.45 -2.97 0.36
CA ALA A 45 15.09 -4.13 1.16
C ALA A 45 15.12 -5.41 0.32
N LYS A 46 14.58 -5.40 -0.89
CA LYS A 46 14.59 -6.55 -1.80
C LYS A 46 16.02 -6.96 -2.19
N GLY A 47 16.90 -5.99 -2.42
CA GLY A 47 18.32 -6.24 -2.65
C GLY A 47 18.96 -6.95 -1.46
N ALA A 48 18.78 -6.41 -0.24
CA ALA A 48 19.31 -7.04 0.97
C ALA A 48 18.71 -8.42 1.26
N VAL A 49 17.40 -8.61 1.03
CA VAL A 49 16.75 -9.92 1.14
C VAL A 49 17.36 -10.94 0.18
N GLY A 50 17.77 -10.51 -1.02
CA GLY A 50 18.45 -11.37 -1.99
C GLY A 50 19.75 -11.99 -1.47
N ASP A 51 20.41 -11.31 -0.53
CA ASP A 51 21.70 -11.69 0.07
C ASP A 51 21.55 -12.58 1.33
N ILE A 52 20.32 -12.75 1.85
CA ILE A 52 20.04 -13.58 3.04
C ILE A 52 20.42 -15.05 2.76
N GLN A 53 21.12 -15.65 3.72
CA GLN A 53 21.63 -17.03 3.58
C GLN A 53 20.57 -18.09 3.83
N ASP A 54 19.65 -17.85 4.77
CA ASP A 54 18.53 -18.75 5.03
C ASP A 54 17.49 -18.66 3.89
N PRO A 55 17.29 -19.73 3.09
CA PRO A 55 16.37 -19.69 1.97
C PRO A 55 14.91 -19.52 2.40
N ALA A 56 14.50 -20.05 3.55
CA ALA A 56 13.12 -19.93 4.02
C ALA A 56 12.80 -18.48 4.42
N VAL A 57 13.73 -17.83 5.12
CA VAL A 57 13.61 -16.40 5.48
C VAL A 57 13.62 -15.54 4.22
N LYS A 58 14.56 -15.80 3.31
CA LYS A 58 14.69 -15.09 2.04
C LYS A 58 13.43 -15.16 1.21
N ASP A 59 12.87 -16.35 1.02
CA ASP A 59 11.68 -16.57 0.19
C ASP A 59 10.44 -15.93 0.83
N ALA A 60 10.25 -16.09 2.14
CA ALA A 60 9.14 -15.49 2.87
C ALA A 60 9.21 -13.95 2.86
N ALA A 61 10.39 -13.37 3.11
CA ALA A 61 10.58 -11.93 3.04
C ALA A 61 10.40 -11.40 1.61
N SER A 62 10.90 -12.12 0.60
CA SER A 62 10.72 -11.76 -0.82
C SER A 62 9.25 -11.77 -1.23
N ALA A 63 8.48 -12.76 -0.77
CA ALA A 63 7.05 -12.85 -1.03
C ALA A 63 6.29 -11.64 -0.44
N GLY A 64 6.58 -11.28 0.82
CA GLY A 64 5.98 -10.10 1.45
C GLY A 64 6.33 -8.80 0.71
N LEU A 65 7.59 -8.62 0.32
CA LEU A 65 8.01 -7.45 -0.47
C LEU A 65 7.39 -7.43 -1.86
N SER A 66 7.16 -8.59 -2.50
CA SER A 66 6.46 -8.68 -3.77
C SER A 66 5.01 -8.23 -3.63
N GLN A 67 4.30 -8.74 -2.62
CA GLN A 67 2.93 -8.34 -2.32
C GLN A 67 2.83 -6.83 -2.08
N ALA A 68 3.78 -6.24 -1.34
CA ALA A 68 3.81 -4.81 -1.13
C ALA A 68 4.02 -4.02 -2.43
N ASN A 69 4.88 -4.50 -3.32
CA ASN A 69 5.11 -3.90 -4.64
C ASN A 69 3.89 -4.00 -5.54
N ASP A 70 3.14 -5.10 -5.51
CA ASP A 70 1.92 -5.27 -6.30
C ASP A 70 0.86 -4.23 -5.88
N GLY A 71 0.66 -4.05 -4.57
CA GLY A 71 -0.19 -2.98 -4.04
C GLY A 71 0.27 -1.58 -4.47
N ILE A 72 1.57 -1.30 -4.46
CA ILE A 72 2.13 -0.03 -4.97
C ILE A 72 1.86 0.13 -6.46
N GLY A 73 1.98 -0.94 -7.25
CA GLY A 73 1.71 -0.93 -8.70
C GLY A 73 0.25 -0.56 -9.00
N ASN A 74 -0.70 -1.12 -8.26
CA ASN A 74 -2.11 -0.78 -8.38
C ASN A 74 -2.38 0.68 -7.98
N ILE A 75 -1.80 1.13 -6.86
CA ILE A 75 -1.88 2.53 -6.41
C ILE A 75 -1.34 3.46 -7.51
N ALA A 76 -0.17 3.17 -8.05
CA ALA A 76 0.44 3.98 -9.11
C ALA A 76 -0.47 4.05 -10.34
N SER A 77 -1.04 2.92 -10.75
CA SER A 77 -1.96 2.84 -11.90
C SER A 77 -3.24 3.65 -11.69
N ALA A 78 -3.84 3.57 -10.50
CA ALA A 78 -5.00 4.38 -10.13
C ALA A 78 -4.67 5.88 -10.19
N LEU A 79 -3.54 6.29 -9.63
CA LEU A 79 -3.13 7.70 -9.61
C LEU A 79 -2.84 8.25 -11.02
N LEU A 80 -2.18 7.45 -11.87
CA LEU A 80 -1.89 7.83 -13.26
C LEU A 80 -3.17 7.99 -14.09
N SER A 81 -4.20 7.19 -13.81
CA SER A 81 -5.53 7.31 -14.42
C SER A 81 -6.41 8.41 -13.78
N GLY A 82 -5.89 9.14 -12.78
CA GLY A 82 -6.59 10.20 -12.07
C GLY A 82 -7.62 9.70 -11.05
N GLN A 83 -7.62 8.41 -10.76
CA GLN A 83 -8.45 7.80 -9.72
C GLN A 83 -7.79 7.94 -8.34
N LYS A 84 -8.61 7.83 -7.31
CA LYS A 84 -8.14 7.67 -5.94
C LYS A 84 -7.56 6.26 -5.77
N ALA A 85 -6.44 6.15 -5.08
CA ALA A 85 -5.93 4.85 -4.66
C ALA A 85 -6.98 4.13 -3.79
N ALA A 86 -7.24 2.85 -4.06
CA ALA A 86 -8.18 2.07 -3.25
C ALA A 86 -7.62 1.83 -1.84
N ALA A 87 -8.51 1.62 -0.86
CA ALA A 87 -8.09 1.23 0.48
C ALA A 87 -7.42 -0.14 0.48
N ASP A 88 -7.96 -1.09 -0.30
CA ASP A 88 -7.44 -2.45 -0.38
C ASP A 88 -6.01 -2.50 -0.92
N ASP A 89 -5.65 -1.64 -1.87
CA ASP A 89 -4.26 -1.57 -2.35
C ASP A 89 -3.32 -1.09 -1.24
N ARG A 90 -3.73 -0.10 -0.44
CA ARG A 90 -2.94 0.37 0.72
C ARG A 90 -2.79 -0.72 1.78
N ASN A 91 -3.88 -1.44 2.06
CA ASN A 91 -3.88 -2.57 2.98
C ASN A 91 -2.97 -3.70 2.45
N THR A 92 -2.91 -3.90 1.13
CA THR A 92 -2.00 -4.85 0.49
C THR A 92 -0.54 -4.47 0.70
N VAL A 93 -0.21 -3.17 0.60
CA VAL A 93 1.13 -2.67 0.95
C VAL A 93 1.46 -2.94 2.41
N GLU A 94 0.57 -2.57 3.33
CA GLU A 94 0.77 -2.78 4.77
C GLU A 94 0.94 -4.27 5.11
N ALA A 95 0.09 -5.13 4.57
CA ALA A 95 0.15 -6.57 4.77
C ALA A 95 1.47 -7.16 4.25
N GLY A 96 1.92 -6.77 3.06
CA GLY A 96 3.17 -7.24 2.48
C GLY A 96 4.40 -6.80 3.28
N LEU A 97 4.44 -5.54 3.73
CA LEU A 97 5.52 -5.04 4.59
C LEU A 97 5.54 -5.75 5.94
N THR A 98 4.37 -6.01 6.52
CA THR A 98 4.24 -6.75 7.79
C THR A 98 4.70 -8.20 7.66
N ALA A 99 4.31 -8.87 6.57
CA ALA A 99 4.73 -10.24 6.28
C ALA A 99 6.25 -10.32 6.10
N ALA A 100 6.84 -9.39 5.34
CA ALA A 100 8.29 -9.31 5.18
C ALA A 100 9.00 -9.08 6.52
N GLY A 101 8.47 -8.19 7.36
CA GLY A 101 9.04 -7.91 8.69
C GLY A 101 8.97 -9.12 9.61
N THR A 102 7.86 -9.85 9.59
CA THR A 102 7.69 -11.07 10.37
C THR A 102 8.69 -12.15 9.94
N ALA A 103 8.88 -12.32 8.62
CA ALA A 103 9.88 -13.26 8.10
C ALA A 103 11.31 -12.89 8.55
N LEU A 104 11.68 -11.62 8.45
CA LEU A 104 13.00 -11.13 8.87
C LEU A 104 13.24 -11.27 10.37
N GLN A 105 12.23 -11.06 11.20
CA GLN A 105 12.31 -11.29 12.65
C GLN A 105 12.53 -12.76 13.01
N GLY A 106 12.03 -13.68 12.18
CA GLY A 106 12.27 -15.12 12.32
C GLY A 106 13.65 -15.58 11.83
N GLY A 107 14.40 -14.72 11.14
CA GLY A 107 15.73 -15.04 10.61
C GLY A 107 16.86 -14.88 11.62
N ASP A 108 18.04 -15.40 11.27
CA ASP A 108 19.25 -15.25 12.07
C ASP A 108 19.69 -13.78 12.15
N GLN A 109 19.66 -13.20 13.35
CA GLN A 109 20.02 -11.81 13.57
C GLN A 109 21.55 -11.57 13.56
N ASN A 110 22.36 -12.62 13.41
CA ASN A 110 23.78 -12.51 13.09
C ASN A 110 24.04 -12.44 11.57
N ASP A 111 23.04 -12.76 10.74
CA ASP A 111 23.13 -12.55 9.30
C ASP A 111 23.01 -11.04 9.01
N ALA A 112 24.11 -10.44 8.53
CA ALA A 112 24.16 -9.02 8.19
C ALA A 112 23.12 -8.63 7.13
N ALA A 113 22.73 -9.56 6.24
CA ALA A 113 21.70 -9.33 5.25
C ALA A 113 20.30 -9.23 5.89
N VAL A 114 20.00 -10.05 6.89
CA VAL A 114 18.74 -9.98 7.67
C VAL A 114 18.63 -8.65 8.38
N VAL A 115 19.69 -8.23 9.09
CA VAL A 115 19.72 -6.93 9.80
C VAL A 115 19.57 -5.76 8.83
N LYS A 116 20.28 -5.80 7.70
CA LYS A 116 20.23 -4.75 6.67
C LYS A 116 18.86 -4.68 6.00
N ALA A 117 18.25 -5.82 5.69
CA ALA A 117 16.90 -5.91 5.15
C ALA A 117 15.89 -5.32 6.13
N GLY A 118 16.00 -5.64 7.42
CA GLY A 118 15.17 -5.08 8.49
C GLY A 118 15.25 -3.56 8.53
N GLY A 119 16.46 -2.98 8.52
CA GLY A 119 16.65 -1.54 8.52
C GLY A 119 16.10 -0.82 7.27
N PHE A 120 16.11 -1.46 6.10
CA PHE A 120 15.43 -0.91 4.92
C PHE A 120 13.92 -1.04 4.98
N LEU A 121 13.41 -2.13 5.56
CA LEU A 121 11.99 -2.33 5.75
C LEU A 121 11.41 -1.27 6.70
N GLU A 122 12.09 -0.94 7.80
CA GLU A 122 11.71 0.15 8.70
C GLU A 122 11.63 1.50 7.97
N LYS A 123 12.60 1.79 7.10
CA LYS A 123 12.56 2.98 6.23
C LYS A 123 11.36 2.96 5.28
N ALA A 124 11.00 1.80 4.74
CA ALA A 124 9.83 1.65 3.89
C ALA A 124 8.53 1.91 4.66
N VAL A 125 8.40 1.35 5.87
CA VAL A 125 7.25 1.58 6.76
C VAL A 125 7.15 3.06 7.13
N SER A 126 8.25 3.69 7.55
CA SER A 126 8.28 5.11 7.85
C SER A 126 7.91 5.98 6.64
N ALA A 127 8.43 5.65 5.45
CA ALA A 127 8.05 6.33 4.21
C ALA A 127 6.55 6.14 3.87
N GLY A 128 5.98 4.97 4.16
CA GLY A 128 4.54 4.71 4.05
C GLY A 128 3.69 5.58 4.97
N GLN A 129 4.12 5.74 6.23
CA GLN A 129 3.47 6.68 7.18
C GLN A 129 3.59 8.13 6.70
N ASP A 130 4.73 8.50 6.12
CA ASP A 130 4.93 9.79 5.45
C ASP A 130 3.96 10.00 4.29
N VAL A 131 3.68 8.97 3.48
CA VAL A 131 2.66 9.03 2.43
C VAL A 131 1.28 9.28 3.05
N VAL A 132 0.88 8.54 4.08
CA VAL A 132 -0.43 8.72 4.74
C VAL A 132 -0.58 10.14 5.30
N SER A 133 0.47 10.70 5.90
CA SER A 133 0.42 12.02 6.51
C SER A 133 0.51 13.17 5.50
N LYS A 134 1.32 13.02 4.42
CA LYS A 134 1.64 14.10 3.46
C LYS A 134 0.83 14.05 2.16
N CYS A 135 0.24 12.91 1.82
CA CYS A 135 -0.57 12.73 0.62
C CYS A 135 -2.07 12.79 0.95
N LYS A 136 -2.60 13.99 1.14
CA LYS A 136 -4.03 14.24 1.31
C LYS A 136 -4.73 14.50 -0.02
#